data_AF-A0A1W9LN84-F1
#
_entry.id   AF-A0A1W9LN84-F1
#
_cell.length_a   1.000
_cell.length_b   1.000
_cell.length_c   1.000
_cell.angle_alpha   90.00
_cell.angle_beta   90.00
_cell.angle_gamma   90.00
#
_symmetry.space_group_name_H-M   'P 1'
#
loop_
_entity.id
_entity.type
_entity.pdbx_description
1 polymer ?
#
loop_
_entity_poly.entity_id
_entity_poly.type
_entity_poly.pdbx_seq_one_letter_code
_entity_poly.pdbx_strand_id
1 'polypeptide(L)'
;MKKILLFLSIVLVVTGFFVLTTPIQTSAADGLVPCGPENPCTFCHIFVLVNNVIKFLLVPCSLNDNFPFVPIIASLYIVIGGFWMVFKSTNETDYKKGKEMVFSVVIGMLIIFSSWAFLNTIFANMGIAVWTGLGTWWTITCN
;
A
#
# COMPACT_ATOMS: atom_id res chain seq x y z
N MET A 1 -13.03 -1.21 -31.53
CA MET A 1 -14.15 -0.63 -30.75
C MET A 1 -14.82 -1.65 -29.82
N LYS A 2 -15.39 -2.75 -30.32
CA LYS A 2 -16.06 -3.80 -29.50
C LYS A 2 -15.18 -4.40 -28.37
N LYS A 3 -13.89 -4.62 -28.62
CA LYS A 3 -12.93 -5.18 -27.64
C LYS A 3 -12.54 -4.20 -26.53
N ILE A 4 -12.49 -2.90 -26.84
CA ILE A 4 -12.22 -1.82 -25.86
C ILE A 4 -13.45 -1.60 -24.97
N LEU A 5 -14.65 -1.64 -25.54
CA LEU A 5 -15.91 -1.61 -24.78
C LEU A 5 -16.04 -2.82 -23.83
N LEU A 6 -15.58 -4.00 -24.25
CA LEU A 6 -15.56 -5.20 -23.41
C LEU A 6 -14.56 -5.09 -22.25
N PHE A 7 -13.36 -4.56 -22.50
CA PHE A 7 -12.36 -4.39 -21.44
C PHE A 7 -12.80 -3.34 -20.41
N LEU A 8 -13.39 -2.23 -20.88
CA LEU A 8 -13.94 -1.17 -20.02
C LEU A 8 -15.14 -1.69 -19.20
N SER A 9 -15.98 -2.55 -19.80
CA SER A 9 -17.05 -3.26 -19.11
C SER A 9 -16.54 -4.20 -18.02
N ILE A 10 -15.50 -5.00 -18.28
CA ILE A 10 -14.93 -5.92 -17.29
C ILE A 10 -14.30 -5.15 -16.14
N VAL A 11 -13.54 -4.08 -16.44
CA VAL A 11 -12.94 -3.22 -15.41
C VAL A 11 -14.02 -2.57 -14.54
N LEU A 12 -15.11 -2.09 -15.15
CA LEU A 12 -16.23 -1.45 -14.45
C LEU A 12 -17.06 -2.43 -13.62
N VAL A 13 -17.22 -3.67 -14.09
CA VAL A 13 -17.90 -4.75 -13.35
C VAL A 13 -17.04 -5.22 -12.17
N VAL A 14 -15.73 -5.39 -12.35
CA VAL A 14 -14.81 -5.82 -11.28
C VAL A 14 -14.68 -4.74 -10.21
N THR A 15 -14.57 -3.47 -10.60
CA THR A 15 -14.55 -2.34 -9.64
C THR A 15 -15.92 -2.14 -8.98
N GLY A 16 -17.02 -2.24 -9.71
CA GLY A 16 -18.37 -2.13 -9.15
C GLY A 16 -18.72 -3.25 -8.16
N PHE A 17 -18.29 -4.49 -8.44
CA PHE A 17 -18.49 -5.63 -7.54
C PHE A 17 -17.68 -5.49 -6.23
N PHE A 18 -16.48 -4.89 -6.31
CA PHE A 18 -15.65 -4.65 -5.14
C PHE A 18 -16.25 -3.58 -4.21
N VAL A 19 -16.89 -2.54 -4.75
CA VAL A 19 -17.55 -1.46 -3.98
C VAL A 19 -18.81 -1.93 -3.25
N LEU A 20 -19.54 -2.90 -3.81
CA LEU A 20 -20.80 -3.39 -3.23
C LEU A 20 -20.61 -4.32 -2.02
N THR A 21 -19.38 -4.80 -1.78
CA THR A 21 -19.10 -5.80 -0.74
C THR A 21 -18.35 -5.24 0.46
N THR A 22 -17.95 -3.96 0.45
CA THR A 22 -17.28 -3.37 1.61
C THR A 22 -18.31 -2.88 2.63
N PRO A 23 -18.34 -3.43 3.86
CA PRO A 23 -19.20 -2.90 4.91
C PRO A 23 -18.81 -1.44 5.20
N ILE A 24 -19.81 -0.56 5.23
CA ILE A 24 -19.62 0.84 5.62
C ILE A 24 -19.30 0.85 7.12
N GLN A 25 -18.02 0.89 7.47
CA GLN A 25 -17.57 0.95 8.86
C GLN A 25 -17.40 2.42 9.29
N THR A 26 -18.37 2.94 10.04
CA THR A 26 -18.26 4.25 10.70
C THR A 26 -17.41 4.11 11.96
N SER A 27 -16.09 4.26 11.83
CA SER A 27 -15.16 4.26 12.97
C SER A 27 -14.78 5.70 13.31
N ALA A 28 -14.74 6.03 14.61
CA ALA A 28 -14.13 7.28 15.07
C ALA A 28 -12.68 7.29 14.58
N ALA A 29 -12.36 8.21 13.66
CA ALA A 29 -11.09 8.20 12.95
C ALA A 29 -9.95 8.51 13.92
N ASP A 30 -9.10 7.51 14.19
CA ASP A 30 -7.72 7.79 14.57
C ASP A 30 -7.13 8.67 13.47
N GLY A 31 -6.75 9.90 13.82
CA GLY A 31 -6.12 10.82 12.89
C GLY A 31 -4.69 10.37 12.57
N LEU A 32 -4.18 10.77 11.40
CA LEU A 32 -2.75 10.60 11.06
C LEU A 32 -1.83 11.22 12.13
N VAL A 33 -2.28 12.34 12.71
CA VAL A 33 -1.62 13.03 13.82
C VAL A 33 -2.36 12.70 15.13
N PRO A 34 -1.71 12.02 16.08
CA PRO A 34 -2.34 11.59 17.34
C PRO A 34 -2.27 12.63 18.46
N CYS A 35 -1.74 13.83 18.19
CA CYS A 35 -1.51 14.87 19.18
C CYS A 35 -2.20 16.18 18.76
N GLY A 36 -2.49 17.04 19.74
CA GLY A 36 -3.35 18.20 19.53
C GLY A 36 -3.42 19.11 20.76
N PRO A 37 -4.39 20.04 20.81
CA PRO A 37 -4.50 21.00 21.90
C PRO A 37 -4.72 20.34 23.28
N GLU A 38 -5.31 19.15 23.31
CA GLU A 38 -5.54 18.37 24.54
C GLU A 38 -4.34 17.48 24.92
N ASN A 39 -3.47 17.12 23.97
CA ASN A 39 -2.29 16.27 24.16
C ASN A 39 -1.07 16.90 23.46
N PRO A 40 -0.19 17.61 24.19
CA PRO A 40 0.91 18.35 23.57
C PRO A 40 1.87 17.41 22.84
N CYS A 41 2.17 17.74 21.57
CA CYS A 41 3.06 16.94 20.74
C CYS A 41 4.51 16.98 21.26
N THR A 42 5.00 15.84 21.76
CA THR A 42 6.43 15.60 22.01
C THR A 42 7.15 15.10 20.75
N PHE A 43 8.49 15.09 20.77
CA PHE A 43 9.32 14.54 19.68
C PHE A 43 8.98 13.07 19.33
N CYS A 44 8.45 12.29 20.28
CA CYS A 44 8.02 10.91 20.05
C CYS A 44 6.91 10.82 18.99
N HIS A 45 5.96 11.78 18.99
CA HIS A 45 4.83 11.75 18.06
C HIS A 45 5.23 11.95 16.60
N ILE A 46 6.42 12.49 16.32
CA ILE A 46 6.95 12.58 14.95
C ILE A 46 7.19 11.17 14.39
N PHE A 47 7.74 10.26 15.20
CA PHE A 47 7.95 8.86 14.77
C PHE A 47 6.62 8.12 14.59
N VAL A 48 5.63 8.39 15.43
CA VAL A 48 4.28 7.86 15.27
C VAL A 48 3.64 8.36 13.98
N LEU A 49 3.77 9.65 13.66
CA LEU A 49 3.27 10.22 12.42
C LEU A 49 3.88 9.53 11.20
N VAL A 50 5.21 9.35 11.17
CA VAL A 50 5.89 8.66 10.06
C VAL A 50 5.38 7.21 9.93
N ASN A 51 5.23 6.50 11.04
CA ASN A 51 4.68 5.15 11.03
C ASN A 51 3.22 5.10 10.55
N ASN A 52 2.41 6.08 10.94
CA ASN A 52 1.03 6.21 10.50
C ASN A 52 0.93 6.50 9.00
N VAL A 53 1.81 7.34 8.46
CA VAL A 53 1.89 7.60 7.00
C VAL A 53 2.28 6.33 6.24
N ILE A 54 3.26 5.58 6.74
CA ILE A 54 3.65 4.30 6.14
C ILE A 54 2.48 3.31 6.18
N LYS A 55 1.83 3.13 7.34
CA LYS A 55 0.65 2.27 7.48
C LYS A 55 -0.48 2.70 6.55
N PHE A 56 -0.78 3.99 6.49
CA PHE A 56 -1.79 4.56 5.62
C PHE A 56 -1.55 4.22 4.14
N LEU A 57 -0.31 4.31 3.67
CA LEU A 57 0.04 4.05 2.27
C LEU A 57 0.11 2.57 1.90
N LEU A 58 0.62 1.73 2.81
CA LEU A 58 1.08 0.38 2.48
C LEU A 58 0.25 -0.76 3.06
N VAL A 59 -0.41 -0.54 4.20
CA VAL A 59 -1.03 -1.61 4.99
C VAL A 59 -2.54 -1.33 5.14
N PRO A 60 -3.42 -2.30 4.89
CA PRO A 60 -4.85 -2.12 5.20
C PRO A 60 -4.99 -1.91 6.71
N CYS A 61 -5.45 -0.72 7.11
CA CYS A 61 -5.60 -0.33 8.50
C CYS A 61 -6.80 0.61 8.68
N SER A 62 -7.18 0.88 9.92
CA SER A 62 -8.29 1.79 10.21
C SER A 62 -8.04 3.22 9.73
N LEU A 63 -6.78 3.62 9.48
CA LEU A 63 -6.43 4.97 9.01
C LEU A 63 -6.74 5.18 7.52
N ASN A 64 -6.80 4.10 6.73
CA ASN A 64 -7.01 4.17 5.28
C ASN A 64 -8.29 3.46 4.83
N ASP A 65 -9.29 3.31 5.70
CA ASP A 65 -10.53 2.56 5.42
C ASP A 65 -10.26 1.12 4.92
N ASN A 66 -9.19 0.49 5.41
CA ASN A 66 -8.68 -0.79 4.93
C ASN A 66 -8.28 -0.80 3.43
N PHE A 67 -7.96 0.36 2.87
CA PHE A 67 -7.60 0.56 1.47
C PHE A 67 -6.08 0.76 1.28
N PRO A 68 -5.33 -0.28 0.87
CA PRO A 68 -3.90 -0.17 0.66
C PRO A 68 -3.58 0.53 -0.67
N PHE A 69 -3.43 1.86 -0.62
CA PHE A 69 -3.21 2.70 -1.81
C PHE A 69 -2.05 2.21 -2.70
N VAL A 70 -0.88 1.94 -2.13
CA VAL A 70 0.31 1.57 -2.89
C VAL A 70 0.12 0.22 -3.63
N PRO A 71 -0.28 -0.88 -2.96
CA PRO A 71 -0.59 -2.14 -3.65
C PRO A 71 -1.67 -2.02 -4.73
N ILE A 72 -2.71 -1.22 -4.50
CA ILE A 72 -3.81 -1.05 -5.46
C ILE A 72 -3.31 -0.31 -6.71
N ILE A 73 -2.60 0.81 -6.53
CA ILE A 73 -2.02 1.55 -7.64
C ILE A 73 -1.01 0.68 -8.41
N ALA A 74 -0.17 -0.07 -7.69
CA ALA A 74 0.76 -1.02 -8.30
C ALA A 74 0.02 -2.07 -9.16
N SER A 75 -1.08 -2.64 -8.65
CA SER A 75 -1.89 -3.59 -9.42
C SER A 75 -2.48 -2.96 -10.69
N LEU A 76 -2.91 -1.70 -10.63
CA LEU A 76 -3.43 -0.97 -11.79
C LEU A 76 -2.36 -0.78 -12.86
N TYR A 77 -1.14 -0.38 -12.48
CA TYR A 77 -0.03 -0.27 -13.43
C TYR A 77 0.38 -1.61 -14.03
N ILE A 78 0.31 -2.69 -13.26
CA ILE A 78 0.56 -4.04 -13.79
C ILE A 78 -0.51 -4.42 -14.83
N VAL A 79 -1.79 -4.11 -14.57
CA VAL A 79 -2.88 -4.36 -15.53
C VAL A 79 -2.70 -3.53 -16.80
N ILE A 80 -2.33 -2.24 -16.68
CA ILE A 80 -2.10 -1.36 -17.84
C ILE A 80 -0.89 -1.84 -18.66
N GLY A 81 0.23 -2.16 -18.00
CA GLY A 81 1.42 -2.68 -18.65
C GLY A 81 1.19 -4.04 -19.30
N GLY A 82 0.47 -4.93 -18.62
CA GLY A 82 0.05 -6.23 -19.15
C GLY A 82 -0.88 -6.09 -20.36
N PHE A 83 -1.80 -5.12 -20.32
CA PHE A 83 -2.66 -4.80 -21.46
C PHE A 83 -1.84 -4.38 -22.69
N TRP A 84 -0.82 -3.53 -22.52
CA TRP A 84 0.07 -3.18 -23.63
C TRP A 84 0.85 -4.38 -24.17
N MET A 85 1.31 -5.28 -23.31
CA MET A 85 2.02 -6.49 -23.76
C MET A 85 1.14 -7.44 -24.57
N VAL A 86 -0.13 -7.64 -24.17
CA VAL A 86 -1.05 -8.58 -24.83
C VAL A 86 -1.64 -8.00 -26.11
N PHE A 87 -2.12 -6.76 -26.07
CA PHE A 87 -2.91 -6.18 -27.16
C PHE A 87 -2.10 -5.43 -28.21
N LYS A 88 -0.87 -5.03 -27.89
CA LYS A 88 0.02 -4.29 -28.80
C LYS A 88 1.29 -5.09 -29.14
N SER A 89 1.21 -6.41 -29.07
CA SER A 89 2.36 -7.32 -29.29
C SER A 89 3.01 -7.19 -30.67
N THR A 90 2.28 -6.72 -31.69
CA THR A 90 2.80 -6.48 -33.04
C THR A 90 3.63 -5.20 -33.17
N ASN A 91 3.60 -4.31 -32.17
CA ASN A 91 4.46 -3.13 -32.10
C ASN A 91 5.49 -3.32 -30.98
N GLU A 92 6.74 -3.58 -31.37
CA GLU A 92 7.86 -3.80 -30.43
C GLU A 92 8.04 -2.65 -29.43
N THR A 93 7.77 -1.41 -29.86
CA THR A 93 7.92 -0.23 -29.00
C THR A 93 6.93 -0.27 -27.84
N ASP A 94 5.67 -0.61 -28.12
CA ASP A 94 4.61 -0.65 -27.11
C ASP A 94 4.75 -1.88 -26.21
N TYR A 95 5.20 -3.01 -26.75
CA TYR A 95 5.52 -4.20 -25.97
C TYR A 95 6.65 -3.93 -24.96
N LYS A 96 7.74 -3.29 -25.41
CA LYS A 96 8.87 -2.94 -24.55
C LYS A 96 8.45 -2.01 -23.42
N LYS A 97 7.64 -0.98 -23.71
CA LYS A 97 7.08 -0.07 -22.71
C LYS A 97 6.23 -0.79 -21.66
N GLY A 98 5.33 -1.69 -22.09
CA GLY A 98 4.50 -2.47 -21.17
C GLY A 98 5.34 -3.36 -20.25
N LYS A 99 6.35 -4.04 -20.80
CA LYS A 99 7.29 -4.86 -20.03
C LYS A 99 8.06 -4.02 -19.00
N GLU A 100 8.64 -2.90 -19.42
CA GLU A 100 9.40 -2.01 -18.55
C GLU A 100 8.55 -1.47 -17.39
N MET A 101 7.30 -1.09 -17.67
CA MET A 101 6.35 -0.65 -16.65
C MET A 101 6.08 -1.74 -15.61
N VAL A 102 5.76 -2.96 -16.04
CA VAL A 102 5.49 -4.09 -15.13
C VAL A 102 6.73 -4.41 -14.29
N PHE A 103 7.91 -4.52 -14.92
CA PHE A 103 9.15 -4.81 -14.20
C PHE A 103 9.49 -3.74 -13.18
N SER A 104 9.31 -2.46 -13.52
CA SER A 104 9.58 -1.34 -12.61
C SER A 104 8.69 -1.40 -11.37
N VAL A 105 7.39 -1.69 -11.54
CA VAL A 105 6.45 -1.83 -10.43
C VAL A 105 6.79 -3.04 -9.55
N VAL A 106 7.09 -4.19 -10.16
CA VAL A 106 7.44 -5.41 -9.42
C VAL A 106 8.71 -5.21 -8.59
N ILE A 107 9.75 -4.58 -9.18
CA ILE A 107 10.99 -4.28 -8.46
C ILE A 107 10.74 -3.31 -7.32
N GLY A 108 9.95 -2.25 -7.54
CA GLY A 108 9.59 -1.30 -6.48
C GLY A 108 8.87 -1.96 -5.31
N MET A 109 7.89 -2.83 -5.60
CA MET A 109 7.17 -3.59 -4.58
C MET A 109 8.10 -4.53 -3.80
N LEU A 110 9.00 -5.23 -4.51
CA LEU A 110 9.98 -6.10 -3.86
C LEU A 110 10.87 -5.33 -2.88
N ILE A 111 11.39 -4.15 -3.26
CA ILE A 111 12.24 -3.33 -2.41
C ILE A 111 11.51 -2.89 -1.13
N ILE A 112 10.26 -2.45 -1.26
CA ILE A 112 9.44 -1.99 -0.15
C ILE A 112 9.23 -3.13 0.87
N PHE A 113 8.74 -4.27 0.41
CA PHE A 113 8.46 -5.40 1.31
C PHE A 113 9.74 -6.06 1.82
N SER A 114 10.80 -6.11 1.02
CA SER A 114 12.09 -6.62 1.47
C SER A 114 12.69 -5.74 2.54
N SER A 115 12.54 -4.42 2.46
CA SER A 115 13.03 -3.49 3.48
C SER A 115 12.32 -3.71 4.82
N TRP A 116 11.00 -3.88 4.79
CA TRP A 116 10.23 -4.20 6.01
C TRP A 116 10.63 -5.57 6.58
N ALA A 117 10.72 -6.60 5.75
CA ALA A 117 11.15 -7.94 6.19
C ALA A 117 12.57 -7.94 6.75
N PHE A 118 13.48 -7.21 6.12
CA PHE A 118 14.87 -7.08 6.54
C PHE A 118 14.99 -6.45 7.93
N LEU A 119 14.31 -5.32 8.17
CA LEU A 119 14.28 -4.68 9.49
C LEU A 119 13.70 -5.62 10.56
N ASN A 120 12.63 -6.35 10.23
CA ASN A 120 12.07 -7.35 11.11
C ASN A 120 13.07 -8.43 11.51
N THR A 121 13.80 -8.98 10.54
CA THR A 121 14.79 -10.03 10.84
C THR A 121 15.92 -9.53 11.73
N ILE A 122 16.44 -8.32 11.49
CA ILE A 122 17.50 -7.74 12.32
C ILE A 122 17.00 -7.48 13.74
N PHE A 123 15.86 -6.81 13.87
CA PHE A 123 15.33 -6.41 15.19
C PHE A 123 14.82 -7.59 16.01
N ALA A 124 14.30 -8.64 15.35
CA ALA A 124 13.96 -9.89 16.01
C ALA A 124 15.22 -10.60 16.54
N ASN A 125 16.29 -10.67 15.74
CA ASN A 125 17.54 -11.30 16.16
C ASN A 125 18.24 -10.53 17.29
N MET A 126 18.10 -9.20 17.31
CA MET A 126 18.61 -8.36 18.40
C MET A 126 17.73 -8.39 19.66
N GLY A 127 16.56 -9.03 19.63
CA GLY A 127 15.66 -9.12 20.78
C GLY A 127 15.09 -7.77 21.22
N ILE A 128 15.01 -6.78 20.32
CA ILE A 128 14.57 -5.41 20.65
C ILE A 128 13.20 -5.43 21.32
N ALA A 129 12.29 -6.28 20.85
CA ALA A 129 10.95 -6.41 21.44
C ALA A 129 10.98 -6.81 22.93
N VAL A 130 11.95 -7.63 23.34
CA VAL A 130 12.09 -8.11 24.72
C VAL A 130 12.70 -7.04 25.62
N TRP A 131 13.76 -6.36 25.16
CA TRP A 131 14.54 -5.43 25.99
C TRP A 131 13.89 -4.05 26.12
N THR A 132 13.07 -3.66 25.14
CA THR A 132 12.32 -2.40 25.17
C THR A 132 10.92 -2.56 25.75
N GLY A 133 10.45 -3.78 25.98
CA GLY A 133 9.07 -4.06 26.37
C GLY A 133 8.03 -3.74 25.28
N LEU A 134 8.48 -3.42 24.06
CA LEU A 134 7.61 -3.17 22.90
C LEU A 134 7.24 -4.51 22.26
N GLY A 135 5.95 -4.79 22.04
CA GLY A 135 5.55 -6.05 21.38
C GLY A 135 6.14 -6.19 19.97
N THR A 136 6.08 -5.12 19.17
CA THR A 136 6.60 -5.07 17.79
C THR A 136 7.22 -3.71 17.53
N TRP A 137 8.33 -3.64 16.79
CA TRP A 137 9.05 -2.37 16.55
C TRP A 137 8.25 -1.35 15.71
N TRP A 138 7.29 -1.80 14.91
CA TRP A 138 6.40 -0.93 14.11
C TRP A 138 5.15 -0.46 14.88
N THR A 139 5.12 -0.69 16.19
CA THR A 139 4.09 -0.18 17.10
C THR A 139 4.76 0.76 18.09
N ILE A 140 4.67 2.06 17.80
CA ILE A 140 5.29 3.12 18.58
C ILE A 140 4.18 3.71 19.45
N THR A 141 4.27 3.49 20.76
CA THR A 141 3.38 4.08 21.75
C THR A 141 4.11 5.22 22.45
N CYS A 142 3.58 6.44 22.34
CA CYS A 142 4.08 7.60 23.08
C CYS A 142 3.12 7.85 24.26
N ASN A 143 3.69 7.97 25.47
CA ASN A 143 3.00 8.46 26.66
C ASN A 143 3.25 9.96 26.84
#